data_AF-A0A3N5WSG9-F1
#
_entry.id   AF-A0A3N5WSG9-F1
#
_cell.length_a   1.000
_cell.length_b   1.000
_cell.length_c   1.000
_cell.angle_alpha   90.00
_cell.angle_beta   90.00
_cell.angle_gamma   90.00
#
_symmetry.space_group_name_H-M   'P 1'
#
loop_
_entity.id
_entity.type
_entity.pdbx_description
1 polymer ?
#
loop_
_entity_poly.entity_id
_entity_poly.type
_entity_poly.pdbx_seq_one_letter_code
_entity_poly.pdbx_strand_id
1 'polypeptide(L)'
;MQTNPYLAAARSGRNDIWRYVVTILLSLGLLIVGTTFLSLAVFIFTGSPDLNALSPAAQMVVLLSPFSLLIAGLWLGLRFLHHRPFRSLLRPVGRFRWRSLLLSAGLWLGLSAAGDFIVHQLRPNMYQFSYDPT
;
A
#
# COMPACT_ATOMS: atom_id res chain seq x y z
N MET A 1 -18.68 31.32 14.03
CA MET A 1 -17.74 30.89 12.97
C MET A 1 -18.11 29.46 12.57
N GLN A 2 -18.44 29.20 11.30
CA GLN A 2 -18.68 27.82 10.83
C GLN A 2 -17.34 27.06 10.85
N THR A 3 -17.29 25.97 11.59
CA THR A 3 -16.12 25.10 11.66
C THR A 3 -16.02 24.25 10.40
N ASN A 4 -14.87 24.30 9.72
CA ASN A 4 -14.61 23.46 8.56
C ASN A 4 -14.70 21.97 8.97
N PRO A 5 -15.54 21.16 8.32
CA PRO A 5 -15.79 19.77 8.73
C PRO A 5 -14.53 18.90 8.67
N TYR A 6 -13.56 19.21 7.81
CA TYR A 6 -12.28 18.51 7.76
C TYR A 6 -11.41 18.81 8.98
N LEU A 7 -11.42 20.05 9.48
CA LEU A 7 -10.71 20.40 10.71
C LEU A 7 -11.37 19.76 11.94
N ALA A 8 -12.71 19.66 11.94
CA ALA A 8 -13.44 18.95 12.99
C ALA A 8 -13.08 17.44 12.99
N ALA A 9 -13.07 16.79 11.82
CA ALA A 9 -12.64 15.40 11.67
C ALA A 9 -11.15 15.19 12.02
N ALA A 10 -10.28 16.14 11.69
CA ALA A 10 -8.87 16.08 12.07
C ALA A 10 -8.69 16.08 13.59
N ARG A 11 -9.57 16.73 14.35
CA ARG A 11 -9.52 16.79 15.83
C ARG A 11 -10.18 15.61 16.55
N SER A 12 -10.83 14.68 15.84
CA SER A 12 -11.63 13.62 16.48
C SER A 12 -10.79 12.46 17.03
N GLY A 13 -10.82 12.13 18.32
CA GLY A 13 -10.01 11.02 18.87
C GLY A 13 -8.70 11.52 19.48
N ARG A 14 -7.73 10.63 19.73
CA ARG A 14 -6.48 11.00 20.42
C ARG A 14 -5.37 11.30 19.42
N ASN A 15 -4.86 12.53 19.41
CA ASN A 15 -3.90 13.01 18.41
C ASN A 15 -2.61 13.56 19.03
N ASP A 16 -2.22 13.06 20.19
CA ASP A 16 -0.94 13.44 20.79
C ASP A 16 0.21 12.98 19.87
N ILE A 17 1.24 13.83 19.68
CA ILE A 17 2.35 13.58 18.74
C ILE A 17 2.99 12.21 18.96
N TRP A 18 3.17 11.80 20.22
CA TRP A 18 3.79 10.52 20.55
C TRP A 18 3.01 9.31 19.99
N ARG A 19 1.67 9.40 19.86
CA ARG A 19 0.85 8.31 19.31
C ARG A 19 1.15 8.07 17.83
N TYR A 20 1.47 9.15 17.10
CA TYR A 20 1.92 9.06 15.71
C TYR A 20 3.28 8.38 15.63
N VAL A 21 4.22 8.79 16.48
CA VAL A 21 5.56 8.17 16.53
C VAL A 21 5.44 6.68 16.83
N VAL A 22 4.67 6.29 17.86
CA VAL A 22 4.47 4.87 18.21
C VAL A 22 3.74 4.12 17.09
N THR A 23 2.75 4.70 16.42
CA THR A 23 2.07 4.06 15.28
C THR A 23 3.02 3.83 14.10
N ILE A 24 3.88 4.79 13.80
CA ILE A 24 4.90 4.67 12.75
C ILE A 24 5.89 3.56 13.12
N LEU A 25 6.44 3.59 14.34
CA LEU A 25 7.37 2.57 14.82
C LEU A 25 6.74 1.17 14.85
N LEU A 26 5.48 1.05 15.26
CA LEU A 26 4.74 -0.20 15.21
C LEU A 26 4.60 -0.73 13.78
N SER A 27 4.24 0.15 12.84
CA SER A 27 4.06 -0.22 11.43
C SER A 27 5.39 -0.65 10.79
N LEU A 28 6.47 0.09 11.05
CA LEU A 28 7.82 -0.26 10.59
C LEU A 28 8.33 -1.53 11.27
N GLY A 29 8.09 -1.70 12.57
CA GLY A 29 8.47 -2.90 13.30
C GLY A 29 7.79 -4.15 12.75
N LEU A 30 6.46 -4.09 12.51
CA LEU A 30 5.72 -5.18 11.88
C LEU A 30 6.19 -5.46 10.46
N LEU A 31 6.49 -4.42 9.68
CA LEU A 31 7.09 -4.56 8.36
C LEU A 31 8.40 -5.34 8.45
N ILE A 32 9.39 -4.83 9.20
CA ILE A 32 10.74 -5.43 9.29
C ILE A 32 10.66 -6.88 9.80
N VAL A 33 9.98 -7.09 10.92
CA VAL A 33 9.85 -8.41 11.53
C VAL A 33 9.12 -9.36 10.60
N GLY A 34 7.97 -8.95 10.06
CA GLY A 34 7.18 -9.80 9.17
C GLY A 34 7.89 -10.10 7.85
N THR A 35 8.60 -9.14 7.25
CA THR A 35 9.43 -9.41 6.07
C THR A 35 10.59 -10.34 6.37
N THR A 36 11.17 -10.27 7.57
CA THR A 36 12.25 -11.17 8.00
C THR A 36 11.75 -12.60 8.09
N PHE A 37 10.59 -12.82 8.73
CA PHE A 37 9.96 -14.13 8.80
C PHE A 37 9.52 -14.65 7.44
N LEU A 38 9.02 -13.77 6.57
CA LEU A 38 8.65 -14.13 5.21
C LEU A 38 9.86 -14.58 4.39
N SER A 39 10.97 -13.82 4.43
CA SER A 39 12.22 -14.19 3.76
C SER A 39 12.78 -15.50 4.29
N LEU A 40 12.70 -15.73 5.61
CA LEU A 40 13.09 -17.00 6.22
C LEU A 40 12.20 -18.16 5.73
N ALA A 41 10.89 -17.95 5.63
CA ALA A 41 9.98 -18.95 5.11
C ALA A 41 10.33 -19.30 3.65
N VAL A 42 10.57 -18.29 2.79
CA VAL A 42 11.01 -18.53 1.41
C VAL A 42 12.31 -19.34 1.36
N PHE A 43 13.29 -18.99 2.20
CA PHE A 43 14.54 -19.73 2.28
C PHE A 43 14.35 -21.19 2.69
N ILE A 44 13.48 -21.46 3.67
CA ILE A 44 13.18 -22.83 4.12
C ILE A 44 12.52 -23.65 3.00
N PHE A 45 11.58 -23.06 2.24
CA PHE A 45 10.85 -23.78 1.19
C PHE A 45 11.65 -23.99 -0.09
N THR A 46 12.55 -23.07 -0.43
CA THR A 46 13.28 -23.08 -1.70
C THR A 46 14.75 -23.47 -1.57
N GLY A 47 15.29 -23.46 -0.35
CA GLY A 47 16.73 -23.62 -0.09
C GLY A 47 17.58 -22.43 -0.54
N SER A 48 16.96 -21.33 -0.99
CA SER A 48 17.64 -20.16 -1.55
C SER A 48 16.96 -18.86 -1.08
N PRO A 49 17.71 -17.79 -0.81
CA PRO A 49 17.11 -16.46 -0.60
C PRO A 49 16.64 -15.82 -1.91
N ASP A 50 16.93 -16.42 -3.06
CA ASP A 50 16.54 -15.90 -4.37
C ASP A 50 15.04 -16.07 -4.63
N LEU A 51 14.32 -14.94 -4.72
CA LEU A 51 12.89 -14.92 -5.03
C LEU A 51 12.57 -15.48 -6.42
N ASN A 52 13.54 -15.55 -7.33
CA ASN A 52 13.36 -16.16 -8.66
C ASN A 52 13.23 -17.68 -8.61
N ALA A 53 13.54 -18.31 -7.46
CA ALA A 53 13.25 -19.72 -7.23
C ALA A 53 11.76 -20.01 -7.03
N LEU A 54 10.94 -18.98 -6.80
CA LEU A 54 9.49 -19.10 -6.67
C LEU A 54 8.81 -19.04 -8.06
N SER A 55 7.62 -19.64 -8.15
CA SER A 55 6.75 -19.40 -9.31
C SER A 55 6.38 -17.91 -9.41
N PRO A 56 6.10 -17.37 -10.61
CA PRO A 56 5.78 -15.95 -10.79
C PRO A 56 4.62 -15.47 -9.90
N ALA A 57 3.59 -16.32 -9.73
CA ALA A 57 2.46 -16.02 -8.85
C ALA A 57 2.87 -15.95 -7.37
N ALA A 58 3.69 -16.90 -6.91
CA ALA A 58 4.19 -16.91 -5.53
C ALA A 58 5.13 -15.72 -5.27
N GLN A 59 6.00 -15.39 -6.24
CA GLN A 59 6.86 -14.22 -6.18
C GLN A 59 6.05 -12.92 -6.03
N MET A 60 4.98 -12.75 -6.82
CA MET A 60 4.08 -11.60 -6.71
C MET A 60 3.44 -11.50 -5.32
N VAL A 61 2.94 -12.61 -4.78
CA VAL A 61 2.34 -12.64 -3.44
C VAL A 61 3.35 -12.25 -2.36
N VAL A 62 4.56 -12.82 -2.42
CA VAL A 62 5.64 -12.52 -1.47
C VAL A 62 6.02 -11.04 -1.54
N LEU A 63 6.18 -10.48 -2.75
CA LEU A 63 6.53 -9.07 -2.95
C LEU A 63 5.45 -8.10 -2.49
N LEU A 64 4.17 -8.47 -2.58
CA LEU A 64 3.06 -7.61 -2.17
C LEU A 64 2.67 -7.75 -0.69
N SER A 65 3.02 -8.87 -0.06
CA SER A 65 2.71 -9.12 1.36
C SER A 65 3.23 -8.07 2.36
N PRO A 66 4.36 -7.35 2.15
CA PRO A 66 4.83 -6.34 3.10
C PRO A 66 3.85 -5.17 3.25
N PHE A 67 3.07 -4.86 2.21
CA PHE A 67 2.03 -3.83 2.29
C PHE A 67 0.91 -4.20 3.26
N SER A 68 0.56 -5.48 3.35
CA SER A 68 -0.42 -5.98 4.31
C SER A 68 0.06 -5.78 5.75
N LEU A 69 1.35 -5.95 6.01
CA LEU A 69 1.96 -5.72 7.33
C LEU A 69 1.92 -4.24 7.72
N LEU A 70 2.22 -3.35 6.78
CA LEU A 70 2.08 -1.89 6.98
C LEU A 70 0.64 -1.49 7.29
N ILE A 71 -0.33 -2.01 6.52
CA ILE A 71 -1.76 -1.77 6.75
C ILE A 71 -2.18 -2.30 8.12
N ALA A 72 -1.69 -3.48 8.52
CA ALA A 72 -1.96 -4.04 9.84
C ALA A 72 -1.42 -3.15 10.97
N GLY A 73 -0.17 -2.68 10.86
CA GLY A 73 0.40 -1.75 11.85
C GLY A 73 -0.36 -0.43 11.95
N LEU A 74 -0.73 0.15 10.82
CA LEU A 74 -1.57 1.35 10.77
C LEU A 74 -2.94 1.10 11.41
N TRP A 75 -3.57 -0.04 11.10
CA TRP A 75 -4.86 -0.42 11.67
C TRP A 75 -4.79 -0.58 13.18
N LEU A 76 -3.76 -1.26 13.70
CA LEU A 76 -3.52 -1.41 15.13
C LEU A 76 -3.29 -0.05 15.81
N GLY A 77 -2.44 0.81 15.25
CA GLY A 77 -2.21 2.15 15.78
C GLY A 77 -3.49 2.99 15.82
N LEU A 78 -4.28 2.97 14.74
CA LEU A 78 -5.57 3.67 14.71
C LEU A 78 -6.55 3.16 15.75
N ARG A 79 -6.71 1.83 15.84
CA ARG A 79 -7.69 1.20 16.72
C ARG A 79 -7.34 1.37 18.19
N PHE A 80 -6.08 1.16 18.55
CA PHE A 80 -5.65 1.05 19.95
C PHE A 80 -4.99 2.33 20.48
N LEU A 81 -4.25 3.08 19.66
CA LEU A 81 -3.58 4.30 20.11
C LEU A 81 -4.43 5.53 19.84
N HIS A 82 -4.97 5.68 18.64
CA HIS A 82 -5.74 6.88 18.28
C HIS A 82 -7.24 6.77 18.62
N HIS A 83 -7.72 5.57 18.93
CA HIS A 83 -9.14 5.24 19.14
C HIS A 83 -10.03 5.72 17.98
N ARG A 84 -9.54 5.57 16.75
CA ARG A 84 -10.25 5.92 15.52
C ARG A 84 -10.59 4.67 14.72
N PRO A 85 -11.75 4.64 14.04
CA PRO A 85 -12.04 3.60 13.07
C PRO A 85 -11.15 3.77 11.84
N PHE A 86 -10.67 2.67 11.25
CA PHE A 86 -9.87 2.67 10.01
C PHE A 86 -10.57 3.42 8.86
N ARG A 87 -11.91 3.32 8.80
CA ARG A 87 -12.75 4.02 7.81
C ARG A 87 -12.57 5.54 7.83
N SER A 88 -12.10 6.13 8.93
CA SER A 88 -11.82 7.57 9.03
C SER A 88 -10.72 8.04 8.08
N LEU A 89 -9.82 7.16 7.65
CA LEU A 89 -8.81 7.49 6.63
C LEU A 89 -9.41 7.57 5.23
N LEU A 90 -10.35 6.66 4.92
CA LEU A 90 -10.96 6.57 3.59
C LEU A 90 -12.08 7.60 3.40
N ARG A 91 -12.75 7.97 4.49
CA ARG A 91 -13.95 8.82 4.50
C ARG A 91 -13.89 9.76 5.71
N PRO A 92 -12.98 10.74 5.72
CA PRO A 92 -12.84 11.65 6.86
C PRO A 92 -14.07 12.52 7.09
N VAL A 93 -14.81 12.86 6.03
CA VAL A 93 -16.07 13.62 6.10
C VAL A 93 -17.10 12.98 5.16
N GLY A 94 -18.26 12.62 5.71
CA GLY A 94 -19.41 12.16 4.92
C GLY A 94 -19.22 10.83 4.19
N ARG A 95 -19.82 10.72 3.00
CA ARG A 95 -19.78 9.52 2.15
C ARG A 95 -18.48 9.44 1.34
N PHE A 96 -18.14 8.23 0.90
CA PHE A 96 -17.01 8.04 -0.02
C PHE A 96 -17.23 8.78 -1.33
N ARG A 97 -16.19 9.49 -1.78
CA ARG A 97 -16.23 10.28 -3.00
C ARG A 97 -15.81 9.43 -4.19
N TRP A 98 -16.68 8.53 -4.64
CA TRP A 98 -16.43 7.66 -5.80
C TRP A 98 -15.96 8.42 -7.04
N ARG A 99 -16.58 9.58 -7.31
CA ARG A 99 -16.16 10.44 -8.44
C ARG A 99 -14.71 10.88 -8.32
N SER A 100 -14.23 11.20 -7.12
CA SER A 100 -12.84 11.57 -6.88
C SER A 100 -11.92 10.38 -7.08
N LEU A 101 -12.29 9.19 -6.57
CA LEU A 101 -11.51 7.97 -6.75
C LEU A 101 -11.36 7.63 -8.24
N LEU A 102 -12.47 7.60 -8.98
CA LEU A 102 -12.47 7.26 -10.41
C LEU A 102 -11.73 8.29 -11.25
N LEU A 103 -11.85 9.58 -10.92
CA LEU A 103 -11.06 10.62 -11.57
C LEU A 103 -9.56 10.44 -11.31
N SER A 104 -9.16 10.19 -10.06
CA SER A 104 -7.76 9.92 -9.71
C SER A 104 -7.23 8.67 -10.39
N ALA A 105 -8.01 7.58 -10.43
CA ALA A 105 -7.64 6.35 -11.11
C ALA A 105 -7.49 6.57 -12.62
N GLY A 106 -8.43 7.27 -13.25
CA GLY A 106 -8.37 7.60 -14.67
C GLY A 106 -7.19 8.51 -15.02
N LEU A 107 -6.92 9.53 -14.20
CA LEU A 107 -5.75 10.40 -14.37
C LEU A 107 -4.44 9.62 -14.21
N TRP A 108 -4.35 8.79 -13.19
CA TRP A 108 -3.16 7.95 -12.96
C TRP A 108 -2.93 7.01 -14.14
N LEU A 109 -3.96 6.28 -14.58
CA LEU A 109 -3.88 5.38 -15.74
C LEU A 109 -3.51 6.12 -17.02
N GLY A 110 -4.10 7.30 -17.25
CA GLY A 110 -3.78 8.12 -18.42
C GLY A 110 -2.33 8.60 -18.41
N LEU A 111 -1.82 9.04 -17.26
CA LEU A 111 -0.43 9.46 -17.11
C LEU A 111 0.54 8.28 -17.24
N SER A 112 0.22 7.12 -16.66
CA SER A 112 1.01 5.90 -16.82
C SER A 112 1.07 5.45 -18.28
N ALA A 113 -0.07 5.39 -18.97
CA ALA A 113 -0.12 5.03 -20.37
C ALA A 113 0.63 6.01 -21.27
N ALA A 114 0.55 7.32 -20.98
CA ALA A 114 1.34 8.33 -21.68
C ALA A 114 2.84 8.16 -21.44
N GLY A 115 3.25 7.85 -20.20
CA GLY A 115 4.63 7.54 -19.85
C GLY A 115 5.15 6.31 -20.60
N ASP A 116 4.39 5.22 -20.58
CA ASP A 116 4.72 3.99 -21.31
C ASP A 116 4.81 4.24 -22.83
N PHE A 117 3.91 5.06 -23.38
CA PHE A 117 3.96 5.44 -24.78
C PHE A 117 5.25 6.20 -25.11
N ILE A 118 5.66 7.16 -24.28
CA ILE A 118 6.94 7.89 -24.47
C ILE A 118 8.12 6.91 -24.42
N VAL A 119 8.13 5.99 -23.45
CA VAL A 119 9.18 4.97 -23.32
C VAL A 119 9.22 4.08 -24.55
N HIS A 120 8.06 3.65 -25.07
CA HIS A 120 7.96 2.86 -26.29
C HIS A 120 8.57 3.57 -27.50
N GLN A 121 8.29 4.87 -27.68
CA GLN A 121 8.87 5.65 -28.79
C GLN A 121 10.39 5.80 -28.68
N LEU A 122 10.93 5.90 -27.47
CA LEU A 122 12.37 6.02 -27.23
C LEU A 122 13.11 4.68 -27.27
N ARG A 123 12.46 3.60 -26.83
CA ARG A 123 13.00 2.25 -26.73
C ARG A 123 11.97 1.22 -27.20
N PRO A 124 11.75 1.07 -28.52
CA PRO A 124 10.70 0.21 -29.05
C PRO A 124 10.86 -1.27 -28.67
N ASN A 125 12.09 -1.71 -28.41
CA ASN A 125 12.41 -3.11 -28.09
C ASN A 125 12.05 -3.52 -26.63
N MET A 126 11.56 -2.59 -25.80
CA MET A 126 11.22 -2.89 -24.40
C MET A 126 9.89 -3.62 -24.20
N TYR A 127 8.96 -3.47 -25.14
CA TYR A 127 7.66 -4.12 -25.07
C TYR A 127 7.57 -5.17 -26.18
N GLN A 128 7.43 -6.43 -25.81
CA GLN A 128 7.21 -7.53 -26.74
C GLN A 128 5.86 -8.15 -26.45
N PHE A 129 5.03 -8.29 -27.47
CA PHE A 129 3.81 -9.07 -27.35
C PHE A 129 4.20 -10.55 -27.28
N SER A 130 4.07 -11.15 -26.10
CA SER A 130 4.28 -12.58 -25.89
C SER A 130 2.94 -13.23 -25.58
N TYR A 131 2.52 -14.15 -26.43
CA TYR A 131 1.35 -15.00 -26.21
C TYR A 131 1.84 -16.44 -26.17
N ASP A 132 1.69 -17.08 -25.02
CA ASP A 132 2.00 -18.49 -24.87
C ASP A 132 0.69 -19.30 -24.89
N PRO A 133 0.39 -20.03 -25.98
CA PRO A 133 -0.86 -20.78 -26.13
C PRO A 133 -0.87 -22.14 -25.40
N THR A 134 0.21 -22.53 -24.71
CA THR A 134 0.34 -23.85 -24.09
C THR A 134 -0.24 -23.93 -22.68
#